data_AF-B1KR00-F1
#
_entry.id   AF-B1KR00-F1
#
_cell.length_a   1.000
_cell.length_b   1.000
_cell.length_c   1.000
_cell.angle_alpha   90.00
_cell.angle_beta   90.00
_cell.angle_gamma   90.00
#
_symmetry.space_group_name_H-M   'P 1'
#
loop_
_entity.id
_entity.type
_entity.pdbx_description
1 polymer ?
#
loop_
_entity_poly.entity_id
_entity_poly.type
_entity_poly.pdbx_seq_one_letter_code
_entity_poly.pdbx_strand_id
1 'polypeptide(L)'
;MNQYKFIEMICYELEDHDEAISLVKTLDSSALLYELLDHYNWDDGFGVPIAVANHPCCEVAIAQKLYWLAAADYWYESEEEVNIYNKEHFNFSKLISQRLLAGYYEVGSLSHAEYFSQVQLYKFKKQGFPDVFYQPVVGTKSKQHRQP
;
A
#
# COMPACT_ATOMS: atom_id res chain seq x y z
N MET A 1 10.81 22.87 2.47
CA MET A 1 9.41 22.60 2.83
C MET A 1 9.41 21.32 3.65
N ASN A 2 8.84 21.32 4.85
CA ASN A 2 8.88 20.15 5.73
C ASN A 2 8.11 19.00 5.05
N GLN A 3 8.75 17.86 4.82
CA GLN A 3 8.14 16.68 4.18
C GLN A 3 6.86 16.22 4.92
N TYR A 4 6.81 16.43 6.24
CA TYR A 4 5.64 16.16 7.07
C TYR A 4 4.45 17.08 6.80
N LYS A 5 4.65 18.26 6.21
CA LYS A 5 3.55 19.21 5.96
C LYS A 5 2.48 18.62 5.04
N PHE A 6 2.88 17.82 4.05
CA PHE A 6 1.90 17.17 3.16
C PHE A 6 1.09 16.11 3.89
N ILE A 7 1.71 15.35 4.80
CA ILE A 7 1.03 14.33 5.62
C ILE A 7 0.08 15.02 6.61
N GLU A 8 0.53 16.09 7.27
CA GLU A 8 -0.33 16.90 8.14
C GLU A 8 -1.54 17.43 7.39
N MET A 9 -1.33 17.98 6.18
CA MET A 9 -2.44 18.45 5.35
C MET A 9 -3.41 17.34 4.98
N ILE A 10 -2.93 16.22 4.46
CA ILE A 10 -3.77 15.10 3.98
C ILE A 10 -4.53 14.44 5.13
N CYS A 11 -3.88 14.24 6.28
CA CYS A 11 -4.45 13.44 7.38
C CYS A 11 -5.19 14.27 8.42
N TYR A 12 -4.87 15.57 8.59
CA TYR A 12 -5.33 16.34 9.75
C TYR A 12 -5.87 17.75 9.44
N GLU A 13 -5.51 18.38 8.31
CA GLU A 13 -5.96 19.76 8.02
C GLU A 13 -7.04 19.85 6.92
N LEU A 14 -7.01 18.99 5.91
CA LEU A 14 -7.98 19.02 4.82
C LEU A 14 -9.29 18.35 5.26
N GLU A 15 -10.39 19.10 5.21
CA GLU A 15 -11.74 18.58 5.49
C GLU A 15 -12.37 17.91 4.26
N ASP A 16 -11.95 18.31 3.05
CA ASP A 16 -12.44 17.73 1.79
C ASP A 16 -11.57 16.55 1.34
N HIS A 17 -12.20 15.38 1.27
CA HIS A 17 -11.55 14.15 0.85
C HIS A 17 -11.04 14.19 -0.61
N ASP A 18 -11.73 14.92 -1.49
CA ASP A 18 -11.30 15.05 -2.89
C ASP A 18 -10.06 15.96 -3.01
N GLU A 19 -9.90 16.94 -2.13
CA GLU A 19 -8.69 17.76 -2.03
C GLU A 19 -7.51 16.91 -1.53
N ALA A 20 -7.72 16.08 -0.51
CA ALA A 20 -6.71 15.15 -0.01
C ALA A 20 -6.24 14.17 -1.10
N ILE A 21 -7.18 13.56 -1.83
CA ILE A 21 -6.89 12.70 -2.98
C ILE A 21 -6.09 13.44 -4.06
N SER A 22 -6.47 14.69 -4.34
CA SER A 22 -5.79 15.51 -5.35
C SER A 22 -4.36 15.84 -4.94
N LEU A 23 -4.14 16.14 -3.65
CA LEU A 23 -2.82 16.42 -3.11
C LEU A 23 -1.89 15.20 -3.18
N VAL A 24 -2.40 13.99 -2.89
CA VAL A 24 -1.64 12.74 -3.05
C VAL A 24 -1.07 12.58 -4.46
N LYS A 25 -1.85 12.94 -5.50
CA LYS A 25 -1.42 12.83 -6.91
C LYS A 25 -0.29 13.80 -7.29
N THR A 26 0.00 14.79 -6.45
CA THR A 26 1.07 15.78 -6.68
C THR A 26 2.38 15.42 -5.99
N LEU A 27 2.38 14.39 -5.14
CA LEU A 27 3.58 13.93 -4.45
C LEU A 27 4.56 13.32 -5.47
N ASP A 28 5.86 13.40 -5.19
CA ASP A 28 6.92 12.93 -6.10
C ASP A 28 7.90 11.96 -5.43
N SER A 29 7.53 11.45 -4.25
CA SER A 29 8.40 10.64 -3.40
C SER A 29 7.71 9.37 -2.92
N SER A 30 8.28 8.22 -3.27
CA SER A 30 7.86 6.92 -2.72
C SER A 30 7.90 6.90 -1.20
N ALA A 31 8.92 7.52 -0.59
CA ALA A 31 9.04 7.58 0.87
C ALA A 31 7.90 8.37 1.52
N LEU A 32 7.47 9.48 0.90
CA LEU A 32 6.32 10.25 1.40
C LEU A 32 5.02 9.45 1.29
N LEU A 33 4.81 8.75 0.18
CA LEU A 33 3.64 7.88 0.02
C LEU A 33 3.63 6.74 1.03
N TYR A 34 4.80 6.16 1.31
CA TYR A 34 4.92 5.09 2.28
C TYR A 34 4.62 5.56 3.71
N GLU A 35 5.20 6.70 4.11
CA GLU A 35 4.97 7.30 5.43
C GLU A 35 3.50 7.72 5.59
N LEU A 36 2.88 8.32 4.56
CA LEU A 36 1.48 8.73 4.58
C LEU A 36 0.55 7.61 5.07
N LEU A 37 0.80 6.36 4.69
CA LEU A 37 -0.03 5.22 5.07
C LEU A 37 0.01 4.88 6.57
N ASP A 38 1.05 5.29 7.29
CA ASP A 38 1.14 5.12 8.75
C ASP A 38 0.29 6.15 9.51
N HIS A 39 0.00 7.30 8.89
CA HIS A 39 -0.73 8.41 9.52
C HIS A 39 -2.18 8.50 9.07
N TYR A 40 -2.51 7.97 7.89
CA TYR A 40 -3.85 8.04 7.32
C TYR A 40 -4.87 7.29 8.18
N ASN A 41 -6.01 7.92 8.43
CA ASN A 41 -7.14 7.28 9.10
C ASN A 41 -7.90 6.39 8.11
N TRP A 42 -7.74 5.07 8.22
CA TRP A 42 -8.34 4.12 7.29
C TRP A 42 -9.89 4.05 7.37
N ASP A 43 -10.49 4.61 8.43
CA ASP A 43 -11.94 4.78 8.54
C ASP A 43 -12.47 5.88 7.60
N ASP A 44 -11.60 6.75 7.06
CA ASP A 44 -11.97 7.77 6.07
C ASP A 44 -12.18 7.19 4.66
N GLY A 45 -12.07 5.87 4.52
CA GLY A 45 -12.34 5.13 3.29
C GLY A 45 -11.12 4.96 2.39
N PHE A 46 -11.35 4.45 1.17
CA PHE A 46 -10.29 3.98 0.28
C PHE A 46 -9.86 4.99 -0.79
N GLY A 47 -10.36 6.23 -0.78
CA GLY A 47 -10.02 7.24 -1.79
C GLY A 47 -8.52 7.56 -1.83
N VAL A 48 -7.93 7.92 -0.68
CA VAL A 48 -6.48 8.13 -0.53
C VAL A 48 -5.68 6.84 -0.82
N PRO A 49 -6.02 5.66 -0.24
CA PRO A 49 -5.39 4.39 -0.61
C PRO A 49 -5.39 4.09 -2.11
N ILE A 50 -6.49 4.35 -2.82
CA ILE A 50 -6.60 4.19 -4.29
C ILE A 50 -5.69 5.19 -5.01
N ALA A 51 -5.63 6.44 -4.54
CA ALA A 51 -4.74 7.45 -5.11
C ALA A 51 -3.27 7.04 -4.98
N VAL A 52 -2.87 6.51 -3.81
CA VAL A 52 -1.54 5.94 -3.59
C VAL A 52 -1.30 4.72 -4.48
N ALA A 53 -2.25 3.78 -4.55
CA ALA A 53 -2.14 2.57 -5.38
C ALA A 53 -2.00 2.87 -6.89
N ASN A 54 -2.51 4.00 -7.35
CA ASN A 54 -2.43 4.46 -8.74
C ASN A 54 -1.22 5.38 -9.01
N HIS A 55 -0.48 5.76 -7.97
CA HIS A 55 0.57 6.76 -8.08
C HIS A 55 1.80 6.22 -8.85
N PRO A 56 2.45 7.00 -9.73
CA PRO A 56 3.67 6.57 -10.43
C PRO A 56 4.84 6.20 -9.51
N CYS A 57 4.91 6.81 -8.33
CA CYS A 57 5.89 6.47 -7.28
C CYS A 57 5.47 5.29 -6.40
N CYS A 58 4.31 4.65 -6.66
CA CYS A 58 3.92 3.45 -5.94
C CYS A 58 4.77 2.27 -6.39
N GLU A 59 5.58 1.76 -5.48
CA GLU A 59 6.45 0.59 -5.67
C GLU A 59 5.93 -0.62 -4.90
N VAL A 60 6.48 -1.81 -5.16
CA VAL A 60 6.03 -3.07 -4.53
C VAL A 60 5.95 -2.96 -3.00
N ALA A 61 6.90 -2.27 -2.36
CA ALA A 61 6.90 -2.07 -0.91
C ALA A 61 5.65 -1.31 -0.41
N ILE A 62 5.23 -0.26 -1.14
CA ILE A 62 4.02 0.52 -0.82
C ILE A 62 2.77 -0.31 -1.10
N ALA A 63 2.73 -1.02 -2.22
CA ALA A 63 1.61 -1.87 -2.58
C ALA A 63 1.41 -3.03 -1.58
N GLN A 64 2.49 -3.66 -1.11
CA GLN A 64 2.43 -4.70 -0.08
C GLN A 64 1.94 -4.10 1.26
N LYS A 65 2.38 -2.90 1.63
CA LYS A 65 1.86 -2.21 2.82
C LYS A 65 0.37 -1.89 2.72
N LEU A 66 -0.09 -1.38 1.58
CA LEU A 66 -1.51 -1.16 1.30
C LEU A 66 -2.34 -2.44 1.44
N TYR A 67 -1.81 -3.56 0.95
CA TYR A 67 -2.46 -4.86 1.04
C TYR A 67 -2.72 -5.26 2.50
N TRP A 68 -1.73 -5.13 3.37
CA TRP A 68 -1.87 -5.54 4.78
C TRP A 68 -2.65 -4.55 5.64
N LEU A 69 -2.44 -3.24 5.46
CA LEU A 69 -3.23 -2.23 6.18
C LEU A 69 -4.72 -2.30 5.81
N ALA A 70 -5.03 -2.67 4.57
CA ALA A 70 -6.39 -2.92 4.14
C ALA A 70 -6.91 -4.32 4.52
N ALA A 71 -6.20 -5.15 5.29
CA ALA A 71 -6.61 -6.54 5.55
C ALA A 71 -7.06 -7.28 4.27
N ALA A 72 -6.34 -7.07 3.15
CA ALA A 72 -6.73 -7.59 1.84
C ALA A 72 -6.58 -9.12 1.75
N ASP A 73 -5.80 -9.72 2.65
CA ASP A 73 -5.70 -11.17 2.85
C ASP A 73 -7.05 -11.80 3.21
N TYR A 74 -7.82 -11.15 4.10
CA TYR A 74 -9.17 -11.60 4.43
C TYR A 74 -10.02 -11.71 3.16
N TRP A 75 -10.09 -10.64 2.37
CA TRP A 75 -10.90 -10.60 1.15
C TRP A 75 -10.38 -11.48 0.02
N TYR A 76 -9.08 -11.75 0.01
CA TYR A 76 -8.47 -12.65 -0.97
C TYR A 76 -8.88 -14.10 -0.75
N GLU A 77 -9.04 -14.52 0.51
CA GLU A 77 -9.41 -15.89 0.90
C GLU A 77 -10.92 -16.06 1.17
N SER A 78 -11.66 -14.96 1.37
CA SER A 78 -13.05 -14.98 1.78
C SER A 78 -14.01 -15.39 0.66
N GLU A 79 -15.03 -16.19 1.03
CA GLU A 79 -16.21 -16.49 0.22
C GLU A 79 -17.42 -15.63 0.62
N GLU A 80 -17.22 -14.60 1.45
CA GLU A 80 -18.29 -13.71 1.90
C GLU A 80 -18.99 -13.00 0.72
N GLU A 81 -20.31 -12.86 0.82
CA GLU A 81 -21.09 -12.15 -0.18
C GLU A 81 -20.85 -10.64 -0.12
N VAL A 82 -20.52 -10.06 -1.29
CA VAL A 82 -20.31 -8.63 -1.43
C VAL A 82 -21.66 -7.89 -1.40
N ASN A 83 -21.80 -6.98 -0.46
CA ASN A 83 -22.98 -6.14 -0.25
C ASN A 83 -22.58 -4.66 -0.12
N ILE A 84 -23.56 -3.78 0.07
CA ILE A 84 -23.33 -2.33 0.08
C ILE A 84 -22.36 -1.84 1.15
N TYR A 85 -22.19 -2.58 2.27
CA TYR A 85 -21.36 -2.16 3.39
C TYR A 85 -19.90 -2.57 3.22
N ASN A 86 -19.63 -3.69 2.54
CA ASN A 86 -18.28 -4.21 2.36
C ASN A 86 -17.73 -4.01 0.94
N LYS A 87 -18.54 -3.50 0.00
CA LYS A 87 -18.19 -3.37 -1.41
C LYS A 87 -16.92 -2.56 -1.66
N GLU A 88 -16.73 -1.44 -0.98
CA GLU A 88 -15.54 -0.60 -1.20
C GLU A 88 -14.27 -1.31 -0.75
N HIS A 89 -14.32 -1.92 0.43
CA HIS A 89 -13.22 -2.71 0.99
C HIS A 89 -12.88 -3.89 0.08
N PHE A 90 -13.89 -4.68 -0.32
CA PHE A 90 -13.71 -5.77 -1.27
C PHE A 90 -13.09 -5.30 -2.59
N ASN A 91 -13.56 -4.19 -3.16
CA ASN A 91 -13.04 -3.67 -4.42
C ASN A 91 -11.58 -3.25 -4.30
N PHE A 92 -11.22 -2.56 -3.22
CA PHE A 92 -9.84 -2.15 -2.97
C PHE A 92 -8.93 -3.36 -2.76
N SER A 93 -9.33 -4.29 -1.89
CA SER A 93 -8.57 -5.51 -1.63
C SER A 93 -8.38 -6.33 -2.90
N LYS A 94 -9.43 -6.50 -3.71
CA LYS A 94 -9.32 -7.17 -5.00
C LYS A 94 -8.36 -6.46 -5.95
N LEU A 95 -8.43 -5.12 -6.05
CA LEU A 95 -7.55 -4.32 -6.89
C LEU A 95 -6.08 -4.53 -6.52
N ILE A 96 -5.74 -4.36 -5.24
CA ILE A 96 -4.34 -4.43 -4.79
C ILE A 96 -3.79 -5.86 -4.89
N SER A 97 -4.59 -6.87 -4.53
CA SER A 97 -4.23 -8.27 -4.68
C SER A 97 -3.92 -8.62 -6.14
N GLN A 98 -4.81 -8.24 -7.07
CA GLN A 98 -4.63 -8.52 -8.49
C GLN A 98 -3.38 -7.83 -9.06
N ARG A 99 -3.11 -6.58 -8.64
CA ARG A 99 -1.93 -5.84 -9.12
C ARG A 99 -0.61 -6.40 -8.60
N LEU A 100 -0.57 -6.79 -7.33
CA LEU A 100 0.60 -7.47 -6.75
C LEU A 100 0.86 -8.81 -7.47
N LEU A 101 -0.18 -9.62 -7.68
CA LEU A 101 -0.06 -10.89 -8.41
C LEU A 101 0.37 -10.73 -9.87
N ALA A 102 -0.08 -9.66 -10.52
CA ALA A 102 0.28 -9.36 -11.90
C ALA A 102 1.68 -8.73 -12.05
N GLY A 103 2.38 -8.44 -10.94
CA GLY A 103 3.66 -7.72 -11.00
C GLY A 103 3.52 -6.29 -11.54
N TYR A 104 2.39 -5.63 -11.26
CA TYR A 104 2.08 -4.29 -11.79
C TYR A 104 3.05 -3.21 -11.29
N TYR A 105 3.64 -3.39 -10.11
CA TYR A 105 4.52 -2.43 -9.46
C TYR A 105 5.97 -2.82 -9.63
N GLU A 106 6.82 -1.83 -9.88
CA GLU A 106 8.27 -2.01 -9.92
C GLU A 106 8.86 -2.10 -8.51
N VAL A 107 9.96 -2.86 -8.36
CA VAL A 107 10.75 -2.85 -7.12
C VAL A 107 11.57 -1.56 -7.10
N GLY A 108 11.17 -0.64 -6.22
CA GLY A 108 11.82 0.66 -6.08
C GLY A 108 12.93 0.66 -5.02
N SER A 109 12.98 1.73 -4.23
CA SER A 109 14.08 1.97 -3.29
C SER A 109 13.73 1.63 -1.83
N LEU A 110 12.45 1.49 -1.51
CA LEU A 110 11.99 1.14 -0.17
C LEU A 110 12.08 -0.36 0.04
N SER A 111 12.38 -0.72 1.28
CA SER A 111 12.21 -2.09 1.76
C SER A 111 10.99 -2.13 2.67
N HIS A 112 10.27 -3.24 2.65
CA HIS A 112 9.10 -3.44 3.50
C HIS A 112 9.03 -4.91 3.90
N ALA A 113 8.63 -5.15 5.14
CA ALA A 113 8.44 -6.48 5.68
C ALA A 113 7.42 -6.42 6.81
N GLU A 114 6.36 -7.19 6.67
CA GLU A 114 5.42 -7.45 7.75
C GLU A 114 6.00 -8.44 8.77
N TYR A 115 5.54 -8.32 10.01
CA TYR A 115 5.91 -9.28 11.05
C TYR A 115 4.92 -10.45 11.07
N PHE A 116 5.40 -11.63 10.67
CA PHE A 116 4.67 -12.88 10.79
C PHE A 116 5.35 -13.85 11.75
N SER A 117 4.55 -14.57 12.54
CA SER A 117 5.04 -15.70 13.30
C SER A 117 5.46 -16.85 12.38
N GLN A 118 6.35 -17.73 12.88
CA GLN A 118 6.77 -18.91 12.13
C GLN A 118 5.60 -19.83 11.75
N VAL A 119 4.55 -19.87 12.58
CA VAL A 119 3.34 -20.65 12.30
C VAL A 119 2.56 -20.04 11.13
N GLN A 120 2.43 -18.72 11.05
CA GLN A 120 1.78 -18.04 9.92
C GLN A 120 2.57 -18.27 8.62
N LEU A 121 3.89 -18.08 8.65
CA LEU A 121 4.75 -18.32 7.48
C LEU A 121 4.65 -19.77 6.99
N TYR A 122 4.60 -20.73 7.90
CA TYR A 122 4.40 -22.14 7.55
C TYR A 122 3.02 -22.37 6.90
N LYS A 123 1.95 -21.77 7.43
CA LYS A 123 0.59 -21.89 6.88
C LYS A 123 0.51 -21.31 5.46
N PHE A 124 1.00 -20.08 5.27
CA PHE A 124 1.04 -19.43 3.95
C PHE A 124 1.71 -20.32 2.90
N LYS A 125 2.92 -20.82 3.21
CA LYS A 125 3.63 -21.74 2.31
C LYS A 125 2.86 -23.02 2.02
N LYS A 126 2.27 -23.64 3.06
CA LYS A 126 1.53 -24.90 2.94
C LYS A 126 0.26 -24.74 2.09
N GLN A 127 -0.41 -23.59 2.18
CA GLN A 127 -1.64 -23.28 1.45
C GLN A 127 -1.37 -22.73 0.04
N GLY A 128 -0.11 -22.51 -0.33
CA GLY A 128 0.24 -21.88 -1.61
C GLY A 128 -0.16 -20.42 -1.67
N PHE A 129 -0.21 -19.74 -0.51
CA PHE A 129 -0.46 -18.31 -0.45
C PHE A 129 0.66 -17.57 -1.21
N PRO A 130 0.34 -16.63 -2.10
CA PRO A 130 1.35 -16.02 -2.98
C PRO A 130 2.45 -15.26 -2.23
N ASP A 131 3.70 -15.58 -2.56
CA ASP A 131 4.91 -15.02 -1.93
C ASP A 131 4.96 -13.49 -1.98
N VAL A 132 4.44 -12.88 -3.05
CA VAL A 132 4.40 -11.42 -3.23
C VAL A 132 3.64 -10.69 -2.10
N PHE A 133 2.73 -11.38 -1.41
CA PHE A 133 1.99 -10.78 -0.30
C PHE A 133 2.81 -10.72 0.98
N TYR A 134 3.65 -11.73 1.29
CA TYR A 134 4.20 -11.88 2.64
C TYR A 134 5.74 -12.00 2.70
N GLN A 135 6.42 -12.22 1.57
CA GLN A 135 7.88 -12.20 1.55
C GLN A 135 8.38 -10.75 1.64
N PRO A 136 9.47 -10.50 2.40
CA PRO A 136 10.07 -9.18 2.50
C PRO A 136 10.44 -8.59 1.12
N VAL A 137 10.04 -7.34 0.89
CA VAL A 137 10.48 -6.55 -0.25
C VAL A 137 11.82 -5.91 0.09
N VAL A 138 12.84 -6.17 -0.71
CA VAL A 138 14.17 -5.55 -0.57
C VAL A 138 14.34 -4.48 -1.63
N GLY A 139 14.39 -3.22 -1.19
CA GLY A 139 14.59 -2.08 -2.05
C GLY A 139 15.95 -2.11 -2.76
N THR A 140 15.98 -1.67 -4.01
CA THR A 140 17.24 -1.51 -4.73
C THR A 140 17.92 -0.23 -4.26
N LYS A 141 19.18 -0.34 -3.81
CA LYS A 141 19.97 0.86 -3.54
C LYS A 141 20.09 1.63 -4.84
N SER A 142 19.59 2.88 -4.85
CA SER A 142 19.85 3.80 -5.95
C SER A 142 21.35 3.81 -6.20
N LYS A 143 21.75 3.60 -7.47
CA LYS A 143 23.15 3.76 -7.88
C LYS A 143 23.52 5.22 -7.62
N GLN A 144 24.03 5.52 -6.43
CA GLN A 144 24.74 6.78 -6.20
C GLN A 144 25.82 6.82 -7.26
N HIS A 145 25.71 7.79 -8.17
CA HIS A 145 26.80 8.13 -9.07
C HIS A 145 28.01 8.42 -8.17
N ARG A 146 28.95 7.48 -8.10
CA ARG A 146 30.32 7.80 -7.76
C ARG A 146 30.78 8.73 -8.88
N GLN A 147 30.73 10.04 -8.62
CA GLN A 147 31.45 10.97 -9.47
C GLN A 147 32.95 10.67 -9.32
N PRO A 148 33.72 10.69 -10.43
CA PRO A 148 35.14 10.40 -10.44
C PRO A 148 35.97 11.42 -9.66
#